data_AF-A0A9C8WRK7-F1
#
_entry.id   AF-A0A9C8WRK7-F1
#
_cell.length_a   1.000
_cell.length_b   1.000
_cell.length_c   1.000
_cell.angle_alpha   90.00
_cell.angle_beta   90.00
_cell.angle_gamma   90.00
#
_symmetry.space_group_name_H-M   'P 1'
#
loop_
_entity.id
_entity.type
_entity.pdbx_description
1 polymer ?
#
loop_
_entity_poly.entity_id
_entity_poly.type
_entity_poly.pdbx_seq_one_letter_code
_entity_poly.pdbx_strand_id
1 'polypeptide(L)'
;MTASNSAGWKRSPYISRSVLFIAAIYFIPTLLPSLFGWLLGVLAVPIAYVLTVEGYEQGIITLRNSLLIAGAGALLTGRLDLFLFTLTLVPLGYSLYSCGRANRNEAVTGGYGVLILGISWFIFWTIYGMFTGIQPYQHLVNLLDAGFVQTYELYRTNADLPAEMQAKLASVIAELRELIPRILPGILCCSVLVTVWMNQVVLNSLLRRRHPETTTRPPYSYWKLPEQLVWIPIAATVLFLLSDNRLKDLGLNVLLISGVVYFFQGLAVFIHLLGRWKVPPYLRILLYVMLVIQSYGLVLITLLGIGETWMNIRPEKENEPPEQGPQSERDM
;
A
#
# COMPACT_ATOMS: atom_id res chain seq x y z
N MET A 1 12.24 -44.89 28.94
CA MET A 1 13.53 -44.51 28.31
C MET A 1 13.72 -45.37 27.07
N THR A 2 13.34 -44.85 25.91
CA THR A 2 13.73 -45.37 24.59
C THR A 2 13.69 -44.17 23.65
N ALA A 3 14.88 -43.69 23.28
CA ALA A 3 15.08 -42.53 22.41
C ALA A 3 14.72 -42.91 20.97
N SER A 4 13.70 -42.27 20.39
CA SER A 4 13.49 -42.32 18.94
C SER A 4 14.25 -41.17 18.29
N ASN A 5 15.46 -41.51 17.83
CA ASN A 5 16.13 -40.83 16.75
C ASN A 5 15.19 -40.74 15.54
N SER A 6 14.81 -39.54 15.10
CA SER A 6 14.33 -39.36 13.73
C SER A 6 14.76 -38.01 13.14
N ALA A 7 15.65 -38.14 12.15
CA ALA A 7 15.84 -37.24 11.03
C ALA A 7 16.14 -35.76 11.34
N GLY A 8 17.36 -35.50 11.79
CA GLY A 8 18.02 -34.23 11.50
C GLY A 8 18.11 -34.04 9.97
N TRP A 9 17.26 -33.19 9.42
CA TRP A 9 17.41 -32.67 8.05
C TRP A 9 18.76 -31.94 7.96
N LYS A 10 19.81 -32.64 7.51
CA LYS A 10 21.01 -32.01 6.98
C LYS A 10 20.61 -31.23 5.73
N ARG A 11 20.25 -29.95 5.89
CA ARG A 11 20.02 -29.03 4.77
C ARG A 11 21.38 -28.62 4.19
N SER A 12 21.57 -28.93 2.92
CA SER A 12 22.77 -28.68 2.14
C SER A 12 23.15 -27.19 2.09
N PRO A 13 24.44 -26.80 2.00
CA PRO A 13 24.89 -25.41 1.97
C PRO A 13 24.63 -24.69 0.62
N TYR A 14 23.74 -25.22 -0.22
CA TYR A 14 23.44 -24.63 -1.53
C TYR A 14 22.44 -23.48 -1.38
N ILE A 15 22.68 -22.41 -2.15
CA ILE A 15 21.75 -21.30 -2.34
C ILE A 15 20.38 -21.89 -2.70
N SER A 16 19.40 -21.75 -1.80
CA SER A 16 18.06 -22.30 -2.03
C SER A 16 17.40 -21.57 -3.20
N ARG A 17 16.47 -22.23 -3.90
CA ARG A 17 15.70 -21.58 -4.98
C ARG A 17 14.98 -20.33 -4.50
N SER A 18 14.51 -20.32 -3.24
CA SER A 18 13.91 -19.16 -2.59
C SER A 18 14.88 -17.97 -2.53
N VAL A 19 16.17 -18.22 -2.22
CA VAL A 19 17.18 -17.15 -2.13
C VAL A 19 17.39 -16.45 -3.47
N LEU A 20 17.56 -17.22 -4.56
CA LEU A 20 17.75 -16.64 -5.89
C LEU A 20 16.52 -15.86 -6.36
N PHE A 21 15.31 -16.37 -6.06
CA PHE A 21 14.08 -15.73 -6.46
C PHE A 21 13.87 -14.38 -5.77
N ILE A 22 14.09 -14.30 -4.45
CA ILE A 22 13.98 -13.04 -3.70
C ILE A 22 15.08 -12.07 -4.12
N ALA A 23 16.32 -12.56 -4.30
CA ALA A 23 17.41 -11.73 -4.80
C ALA A 23 17.06 -11.10 -6.15
N ALA A 24 16.49 -11.88 -7.08
CA ALA A 24 16.02 -11.38 -8.37
C ALA A 24 14.89 -10.35 -8.22
N ILE A 25 13.90 -10.60 -7.35
CA ILE A 25 12.80 -9.64 -7.10
C ILE A 25 13.32 -8.29 -6.57
N TYR A 26 14.35 -8.31 -5.71
CA TYR A 26 14.97 -7.09 -5.20
C TYR A 26 15.92 -6.41 -6.18
N PHE A 27 16.55 -7.18 -7.07
CA PHE A 27 17.55 -6.69 -8.02
C PHE A 27 16.95 -6.19 -9.35
N ILE A 28 15.86 -6.79 -9.83
CA ILE A 28 15.24 -6.39 -11.11
C ILE A 28 14.76 -4.92 -11.10
N PRO A 29 14.08 -4.42 -10.04
CA PRO A 29 13.61 -3.03 -9.99
C PRO A 29 14.76 -2.03 -9.93
N THR A 30 15.90 -2.41 -9.36
CA THR A 30 17.10 -1.55 -9.30
C THR A 30 17.83 -1.52 -10.64
N LEU A 31 17.89 -2.65 -11.35
CA LEU A 31 18.50 -2.75 -12.67
C LEU A 31 17.68 -2.05 -13.76
N LEU A 32 16.36 -2.18 -13.74
CA LEU A 32 15.45 -1.64 -14.78
C LEU A 32 14.24 -0.88 -14.18
N PRO A 33 14.45 0.29 -13.55
CA PRO A 33 13.39 1.04 -12.87
C PRO A 33 12.24 1.45 -13.79
N SER A 34 12.52 1.74 -15.06
CA SER A 34 11.50 2.17 -16.04
C SER A 34 10.47 1.07 -16.34
N LEU A 35 10.88 -0.20 -16.33
CA LEU A 35 10.01 -1.34 -16.63
C LEU A 35 9.45 -1.98 -15.35
N PHE A 36 10.26 -2.03 -14.29
CA PHE A 36 9.98 -2.81 -13.09
C PHE A 36 9.91 -1.98 -11.80
N GLY A 37 9.94 -0.65 -11.89
CA GLY A 37 9.82 0.22 -10.71
C GLY A 37 8.52 0.03 -9.93
N TRP A 38 7.45 -0.41 -10.59
CA TRP A 38 6.18 -0.75 -9.94
C TRP A 38 6.31 -1.90 -8.92
N LEU A 39 7.30 -2.79 -9.07
CA LEU A 39 7.54 -3.87 -8.10
C LEU A 39 7.98 -3.34 -6.74
N LEU A 40 8.58 -2.13 -6.67
CA LEU A 40 8.94 -1.48 -5.40
C LEU A 40 7.74 -1.37 -4.46
N GLY A 41 6.55 -1.15 -5.03
CA GLY A 41 5.30 -1.05 -4.27
C GLY A 41 4.86 -2.35 -3.60
N VAL A 42 5.45 -3.51 -3.94
CA VAL A 42 5.06 -4.83 -3.40
C VAL A 42 6.23 -5.63 -2.80
N LEU A 43 7.40 -5.00 -2.60
CA LEU A 43 8.60 -5.70 -2.09
C LEU A 43 8.50 -6.17 -0.63
N ALA A 44 7.57 -5.63 0.17
CA ALA A 44 7.37 -6.13 1.53
C ALA A 44 6.70 -7.53 1.56
N VAL A 45 6.02 -7.94 0.47
CA VAL A 45 5.36 -9.24 0.35
C VAL A 45 6.36 -10.41 0.43
N PRO A 46 7.43 -10.51 -0.40
CA PRO A 46 8.42 -11.58 -0.30
C PRO A 46 8.99 -11.78 1.11
N ILE A 47 9.26 -10.69 1.83
CA ILE A 47 9.78 -10.73 3.20
C ILE A 47 8.77 -11.37 4.14
N ALA A 48 7.55 -10.82 4.19
CA ALA A 48 6.51 -11.31 5.09
C ALA A 48 6.12 -12.77 4.74
N TYR A 49 6.09 -13.10 3.46
CA TYR A 49 5.79 -14.44 2.96
C TYR A 49 6.83 -15.47 3.40
N VAL A 50 8.13 -15.18 3.25
CA VAL A 50 9.16 -16.13 3.67
C VAL A 50 9.21 -16.29 5.19
N LEU A 51 9.05 -15.21 5.95
CA LEU A 51 9.00 -15.29 7.41
C LEU A 51 7.78 -16.09 7.92
N THR A 52 6.64 -16.01 7.22
CA THR A 52 5.44 -16.79 7.56
C THR A 52 5.57 -18.27 7.18
N VAL A 53 6.11 -18.58 6.00
CA VAL A 53 6.14 -19.96 5.46
C VAL A 53 7.37 -20.76 5.91
N GLU A 54 8.57 -20.18 5.84
CA GLU A 54 9.82 -20.87 6.22
C GLU A 54 10.07 -20.83 7.74
N GLY A 55 9.31 -19.99 8.46
CA GLY A 55 9.50 -19.69 9.87
C GLY A 55 10.60 -18.64 10.10
N TYR A 56 10.61 -18.06 11.30
CA TYR A 56 11.47 -16.91 11.61
C TYR A 56 12.97 -17.17 11.42
N GLU A 57 13.49 -18.24 12.01
CA GLU A 57 14.91 -18.58 12.00
C GLU A 57 15.45 -18.83 10.59
N GLN A 58 14.75 -19.65 9.80
CA GLN A 58 15.16 -19.95 8.43
C GLN A 58 14.89 -18.78 7.49
N GLY A 59 13.76 -18.10 7.66
CA GLY A 59 13.37 -16.98 6.82
C GLY A 59 14.35 -15.81 6.89
N ILE A 60 14.88 -15.49 8.08
CA ILE A 60 15.92 -14.45 8.21
C ILE A 60 17.20 -14.82 7.45
N ILE A 61 17.63 -16.08 7.52
CA ILE A 61 18.83 -16.55 6.79
C ILE A 61 18.60 -16.44 5.28
N THR A 62 17.43 -16.89 4.80
CA THR A 62 17.02 -16.76 3.39
C THR A 62 17.02 -15.31 2.95
N LEU A 63 16.40 -14.40 3.71
CA LEU A 63 16.31 -12.98 3.39
C LEU A 63 17.68 -12.30 3.39
N ARG A 64 18.50 -12.53 4.43
CA ARG A 64 19.85 -11.98 4.51
C ARG A 64 20.67 -12.38 3.29
N ASN A 65 20.71 -13.66 2.95
CA ASN A 65 21.48 -14.14 1.80
C ASN A 65 20.95 -13.56 0.48
N SER A 66 19.63 -13.42 0.34
CA SER A 66 19.00 -12.83 -0.85
C SER A 66 19.35 -11.36 -1.04
N LEU A 67 19.24 -10.58 0.05
CA LEU A 67 19.53 -9.15 0.03
C LEU A 67 21.03 -8.89 -0.18
N LEU A 68 21.92 -9.74 0.34
CA LEU A 68 23.36 -9.66 0.07
C LEU A 68 23.67 -9.88 -1.41
N ILE A 69 23.05 -10.88 -2.05
CA ILE A 69 23.22 -11.14 -3.48
C ILE A 69 22.69 -9.96 -4.32
N ALA A 70 21.49 -9.47 -4.01
CA ALA A 70 20.90 -8.32 -4.69
C ALA A 70 21.74 -7.04 -4.50
N GLY A 71 22.27 -6.83 -3.29
CA GLY A 71 23.14 -5.70 -2.97
C GLY A 71 24.50 -5.77 -3.67
N ALA A 72 25.09 -6.95 -3.80
CA ALA A 72 26.30 -7.15 -4.61
C ALA A 72 26.05 -6.81 -6.08
N GLY A 73 24.92 -7.25 -6.64
CA GLY A 73 24.51 -6.85 -7.99
C GLY A 73 24.31 -5.34 -8.13
N ALA A 74 23.65 -4.71 -7.15
CA ALA A 74 23.44 -3.26 -7.16
C ALA A 74 24.76 -2.47 -7.09
N LEU A 75 25.72 -2.95 -6.29
CA LEU A 75 27.07 -2.39 -6.22
C LEU A 75 27.79 -2.45 -7.58
N LEU A 76 27.76 -3.61 -8.24
CA LEU A 76 28.41 -3.80 -9.54
C LEU A 76 27.80 -2.94 -10.65
N THR A 77 26.51 -2.62 -10.55
CA THR A 77 25.80 -1.77 -11.52
C THR A 77 25.85 -0.28 -11.18
N GLY A 78 26.44 0.10 -10.05
CA GLY A 78 26.51 1.50 -9.59
C GLY A 78 25.19 2.08 -9.12
N ARG A 79 24.20 1.24 -8.77
CA ARG A 79 22.82 1.64 -8.38
C ARG A 79 22.50 1.36 -6.92
N LEU A 80 23.48 1.65 -6.07
CA LEU A 80 23.37 1.41 -4.63
C LEU A 80 22.27 2.24 -3.98
N ASP A 81 22.08 3.49 -4.40
CA ASP A 81 21.05 4.40 -3.93
C ASP A 81 19.63 3.79 -4.05
N LEU A 82 19.29 3.28 -5.23
CA LEU A 82 18.01 2.62 -5.49
C LEU A 82 17.86 1.33 -4.67
N PHE A 83 18.93 0.55 -4.55
CA PHE A 83 18.91 -0.65 -3.72
C PHE A 83 18.70 -0.33 -2.25
N LEU A 84 19.40 0.66 -1.70
CA LEU A 84 19.22 1.10 -0.32
C LEU A 84 17.78 1.58 -0.07
N PHE A 85 17.16 2.25 -1.05
CA PHE A 85 15.74 2.60 -0.95
C PHE A 85 14.85 1.35 -0.85
N THR A 86 15.13 0.28 -1.59
CA THR A 86 14.36 -0.97 -1.50
C THR A 86 14.42 -1.61 -0.11
N LEU A 87 15.51 -1.40 0.63
CA LEU A 87 15.66 -1.92 2.00
C LEU A 87 14.69 -1.27 2.99
N THR A 88 14.15 -0.09 2.68
CA THR A 88 13.12 0.56 3.51
C THR A 88 11.81 -0.24 3.56
N LEU A 89 11.61 -1.20 2.66
CA LEU A 89 10.47 -2.11 2.65
C LEU A 89 10.68 -3.33 3.58
N VAL A 90 11.92 -3.56 4.04
CA VAL A 90 12.24 -4.65 4.98
C VAL A 90 11.51 -4.51 6.32
N PRO A 91 11.56 -3.34 7.00
CA PRO A 91 10.77 -3.12 8.21
C PRO A 91 9.26 -3.31 8.02
N LEU A 92 8.70 -2.90 6.88
CA LEU A 92 7.29 -3.12 6.55
C LEU A 92 6.97 -4.62 6.40
N GLY A 93 7.81 -5.37 5.69
CA GLY A 93 7.62 -6.82 5.54
C GLY A 93 7.64 -7.53 6.90
N TYR A 94 8.56 -7.13 7.78
CA TYR A 94 8.62 -7.63 9.14
C TYR A 94 7.39 -7.23 9.98
N SER A 95 6.87 -6.01 9.83
CA SER A 95 5.69 -5.56 10.57
C SER A 95 4.42 -6.32 10.15
N LEU A 96 4.28 -6.62 8.85
CA LEU A 96 3.17 -7.43 8.35
C LEU A 96 3.25 -8.87 8.87
N TYR A 97 4.44 -9.46 8.91
CA TYR A 97 4.67 -10.78 9.53
C TYR A 97 4.33 -10.79 11.02
N SER A 98 4.84 -9.83 11.80
CA SER A 98 4.63 -9.79 13.25
C SER A 98 3.16 -9.56 13.63
N CYS A 99 2.46 -8.67 12.91
CA CYS A 99 1.01 -8.47 13.08
C CYS A 99 0.19 -9.68 12.63
N GLY A 100 0.63 -10.40 11.60
CA GLY A 100 0.05 -11.67 11.17
C GLY A 100 0.13 -12.74 12.25
N ARG A 101 1.32 -12.92 12.84
CA ARG A 101 1.54 -13.88 13.93
C ARG A 101 0.75 -13.55 15.19
N ALA A 102 0.57 -12.27 15.50
CA ALA A 102 -0.24 -11.80 16.63
C ALA A 102 -1.76 -11.79 16.35
N ASN A 103 -2.21 -12.27 15.18
CA ASN A 103 -3.60 -12.29 14.73
C ASN A 103 -4.34 -10.93 14.92
N ARG A 104 -3.61 -9.82 14.70
CA ARG A 104 -4.20 -8.47 14.83
C ARG A 104 -5.16 -8.18 13.68
N ASN A 105 -6.17 -7.36 13.96
CA ASN A 105 -7.10 -6.84 12.96
C ASN A 105 -6.34 -6.19 11.77
N GLU A 106 -6.90 -6.32 10.57
CA GLU A 106 -6.34 -5.80 9.33
C GLU A 106 -6.17 -4.28 9.34
N ALA A 107 -7.12 -3.53 9.93
CA ALA A 107 -7.00 -2.07 10.05
C ALA A 107 -5.83 -1.67 10.96
N VAL A 108 -5.64 -2.38 12.07
CA VAL A 108 -4.53 -2.16 13.01
C VAL A 108 -3.19 -2.53 12.36
N THR A 109 -3.15 -3.64 11.61
CA THR A 109 -1.96 -4.04 10.83
C THR A 109 -1.56 -2.96 9.83
N GLY A 110 -2.53 -2.39 9.11
CA GLY A 110 -2.31 -1.27 8.20
C GLY A 110 -1.76 -0.04 8.91
N GLY A 111 -2.34 0.34 10.06
CA GLY A 111 -1.86 1.46 10.87
C GLY A 111 -0.40 1.32 11.31
N TYR A 112 -0.01 0.15 11.84
CA TYR A 112 1.39 -0.13 12.18
C TYR A 112 2.30 -0.10 10.94
N GLY A 113 1.85 -0.65 9.82
CA GLY A 113 2.61 -0.62 8.56
C GLY A 113 2.86 0.79 8.06
N VAL A 114 1.86 1.68 8.12
CA VAL A 114 1.99 3.10 7.74
C VAL A 114 2.99 3.82 8.63
N LEU A 115 2.92 3.59 9.94
CA LEU A 115 3.83 4.20 10.90
C LEU A 115 5.28 3.75 10.65
N ILE A 116 5.50 2.45 10.48
CA ILE A 116 6.84 1.87 10.27
C ILE A 116 7.42 2.27 8.91
N LEU A 117 6.64 2.19 7.83
CA LEU A 117 7.10 2.61 6.50
C LEU A 117 7.35 4.12 6.46
N GLY A 118 6.45 4.93 7.05
CA GLY A 118 6.61 6.37 7.13
C GLY A 118 7.89 6.78 7.87
N ILE A 119 8.16 6.16 9.02
CA ILE A 119 9.42 6.38 9.75
C ILE A 119 10.63 5.94 8.91
N SER A 120 10.55 4.77 8.27
CA SER A 120 11.65 4.22 7.46
C SER A 120 12.01 5.15 6.29
N TRP A 121 11.01 5.67 5.59
CA TRP A 121 11.19 6.63 4.49
C TRP A 121 11.67 7.98 4.99
N PHE A 122 11.13 8.47 6.10
CA PHE A 122 11.60 9.72 6.70
C PHE A 122 13.08 9.65 7.07
N ILE A 123 13.51 8.57 7.74
CA ILE A 123 14.91 8.31 8.09
C ILE A 123 15.76 8.21 6.82
N PHE A 124 15.33 7.41 5.84
CA PHE A 124 16.06 7.21 4.60
C PHE A 124 16.31 8.53 3.86
N TRP A 125 15.25 9.32 3.61
CA TRP A 125 15.37 10.58 2.88
C TRP A 125 16.17 11.63 3.65
N THR A 126 16.06 11.64 4.98
CA THR A 126 16.85 12.52 5.83
C THR A 126 18.34 12.19 5.72
N ILE A 127 18.71 10.92 5.85
CA ILE A 127 20.09 10.45 5.68
C ILE A 127 20.58 10.73 4.27
N TYR A 128 19.81 10.35 3.25
CA TYR A 128 20.14 10.57 1.85
C TYR A 128 20.42 12.05 1.55
N GLY A 129 19.60 12.97 2.08
CA GLY A 129 19.80 14.40 1.92
C GLY A 129 21.07 14.92 2.60
N MET A 130 21.43 14.39 3.77
CA MET A 130 22.69 14.74 4.45
C MET A 130 23.92 14.31 3.64
N PHE A 131 23.91 13.12 3.05
CA PHE A 131 25.05 12.59 2.28
C PHE A 131 25.20 13.24 0.90
N THR A 132 24.08 13.58 0.25
CA THR A 132 24.09 14.16 -1.11
C THR A 132 24.12 15.69 -1.10
N GLY A 133 23.83 16.32 0.04
CA GLY A 133 23.64 17.78 0.14
C GLY A 133 22.35 18.28 -0.51
N ILE A 134 21.47 17.38 -0.96
CA ILE A 134 20.22 17.70 -1.65
C ILE A 134 19.06 17.63 -0.66
N GLN A 135 18.27 18.70 -0.54
CA GLN A 135 17.00 18.65 0.21
C GLN A 135 15.93 17.90 -0.63
N PRO A 136 15.50 16.68 -0.26
CA PRO A 136 14.70 15.84 -1.16
C PRO A 136 13.35 16.44 -1.53
N TYR A 137 12.70 17.10 -0.55
CA TYR A 137 11.42 17.76 -0.77
C TYR A 137 11.53 18.89 -1.82
N GLN A 138 12.52 19.77 -1.67
CA GLN A 138 12.73 20.87 -2.61
C GLN A 138 13.16 20.36 -3.98
N HIS A 139 13.99 19.31 -4.02
CA HIS A 139 14.38 18.67 -5.28
C HIS A 139 13.16 18.13 -6.03
N LEU A 140 12.24 17.46 -5.34
CA LEU A 140 11.00 16.97 -5.94
C LEU A 140 10.12 18.12 -6.47
N VAL A 141 9.97 19.20 -5.71
CA VAL A 141 9.25 20.40 -6.18
C VAL A 141 9.89 20.99 -7.43
N ASN A 142 11.21 21.12 -7.46
CA ASN A 142 11.94 21.65 -8.62
C ASN A 142 11.83 20.73 -9.85
N LEU A 143 11.83 19.40 -9.65
CA LEU A 143 11.61 18.44 -10.73
C LEU A 143 10.21 18.58 -11.33
N LEU A 144 9.19 18.75 -10.50
CA LEU A 144 7.81 18.97 -10.97
C LEU A 144 7.70 20.31 -11.71
N ASP A 145 8.31 21.37 -11.19
CA ASP A 145 8.33 22.69 -11.82
C ASP A 145 9.01 22.66 -13.20
N ALA A 146 10.18 22.01 -13.29
CA ALA A 146 10.89 21.81 -14.54
C ALA A 146 10.05 21.02 -15.55
N GLY A 147 9.32 19.99 -15.10
CA GLY A 147 8.38 19.25 -15.93
C GLY A 147 7.25 20.12 -16.48
N PHE A 148 6.72 21.05 -15.68
CA PHE A 148 5.73 22.02 -16.15
C PHE A 148 6.31 23.01 -17.16
N VAL A 149 7.51 23.56 -16.92
CA VAL A 149 8.19 24.43 -17.89
C VAL A 149 8.38 23.69 -19.22
N GLN A 150 8.93 22.48 -19.16
CA GLN A 150 9.22 21.69 -20.35
C GLN A 150 7.94 21.39 -21.15
N THR A 151 6.87 21.00 -20.45
CA THR A 151 5.58 20.72 -21.08
C THR A 151 5.03 21.98 -21.73
N TYR A 152 5.08 23.13 -21.04
CA TYR A 152 4.63 24.41 -21.59
C TYR A 152 5.38 24.81 -22.86
N GLU A 153 6.71 24.71 -22.86
CA GLU A 153 7.54 25.06 -24.02
C GLU A 153 7.27 24.15 -25.22
N LEU A 154 7.04 22.85 -25.00
CA LEU A 154 6.63 21.93 -26.07
C LEU A 154 5.32 22.36 -26.73
N TYR A 155 4.32 22.76 -25.94
CA TYR A 155 3.04 23.23 -26.49
C TYR A 155 3.13 24.63 -27.12
N ARG A 156 3.92 25.53 -26.55
CA ARG A 156 4.15 26.88 -27.11
C ARG A 156 4.83 26.83 -28.48
N THR A 157 5.77 25.91 -28.65
CA THR A 157 6.54 25.76 -29.91
C THR A 157 5.73 25.09 -31.02
N ASN A 158 4.64 24.41 -30.68
CA ASN A 158 3.70 23.86 -31.65
C ASN A 158 2.86 25.01 -32.26
N ALA A 159 3.19 25.39 -33.49
CA ALA A 159 2.63 26.55 -34.19
C ALA A 159 1.10 26.49 -34.46
N ASP A 160 0.47 25.32 -34.30
CA ASP A 160 -0.96 25.10 -34.58
C ASP A 160 -1.89 25.37 -33.39
N LEU A 161 -1.36 25.76 -32.22
CA LEU A 161 -2.18 26.00 -31.04
C LEU A 161 -2.75 27.43 -31.01
N PRO A 162 -4.08 27.60 -30.96
CA PRO A 162 -4.70 28.92 -30.82
C PRO A 162 -4.16 29.68 -29.60
N ALA A 163 -3.93 30.99 -29.74
CA ALA A 163 -3.38 31.83 -28.68
C ALA A 163 -4.21 31.78 -27.38
N GLU A 164 -5.53 31.62 -27.49
CA GLU A 164 -6.44 31.45 -26.35
C GLU A 164 -6.15 30.16 -25.55
N MET A 165 -5.86 29.06 -26.25
CA MET A 165 -5.52 27.79 -25.61
C MET A 165 -4.15 27.85 -24.93
N GLN A 166 -3.19 28.58 -25.51
CA GLN A 166 -1.88 28.82 -24.90
C GLN A 166 -2.01 29.63 -23.60
N ALA A 167 -2.84 30.68 -23.59
CA ALA A 167 -3.10 31.49 -22.40
C ALA A 167 -3.76 30.67 -21.28
N LYS A 168 -4.73 29.81 -21.63
CA LYS A 168 -5.37 28.89 -20.68
C LYS A 168 -4.40 27.84 -20.13
N LEU A 169 -3.50 27.33 -20.96
CA LEU A 169 -2.47 26.39 -20.50
C LEU A 169 -1.51 27.07 -19.51
N ALA A 170 -1.09 28.31 -19.80
CA ALA A 170 -0.24 29.08 -18.90
C ALA A 170 -0.90 29.31 -17.53
N SER A 171 -2.21 29.65 -17.51
CA SER A 171 -2.94 29.84 -16.26
C SER A 171 -3.05 28.55 -15.45
N VAL A 172 -3.38 27.43 -16.11
CA VAL A 172 -3.46 26.11 -15.45
C VAL A 172 -2.10 25.71 -14.86
N ILE A 173 -1.00 25.94 -15.57
CA ILE A 173 0.34 25.63 -15.06
C ILE A 173 0.69 26.51 -13.86
N ALA A 174 0.34 27.80 -13.90
CA ALA A 174 0.54 28.70 -12.76
C ALA A 174 -0.23 28.22 -11.52
N GLU A 175 -1.50 27.84 -11.68
CA GLU A 175 -2.31 27.27 -10.61
C GLU A 175 -1.71 25.96 -10.06
N LEU A 176 -1.24 25.06 -10.92
CA LEU A 176 -0.61 23.81 -10.51
C LEU A 176 0.70 24.04 -9.73
N ARG A 177 1.51 25.02 -10.14
CA ARG A 177 2.75 25.37 -9.42
C ARG A 177 2.49 25.90 -8.02
N GLU A 178 1.36 26.57 -7.81
CA GLU A 178 0.94 27.03 -6.48
C GLU A 178 0.31 25.89 -5.65
N LEU A 179 -0.52 25.05 -6.29
CA LEU A 179 -1.28 24.00 -5.61
C LEU A 179 -0.42 22.80 -5.23
N ILE A 180 0.45 22.33 -6.13
CA ILE A 180 1.20 21.08 -5.94
C ILE A 180 2.04 21.08 -4.67
N PRO A 181 2.87 22.11 -4.39
CA PRO A 181 3.65 22.14 -3.16
C PRO A 181 2.79 22.13 -1.89
N ARG A 182 1.53 22.59 -1.96
CA ARG A 182 0.60 22.58 -0.82
C ARG A 182 0.04 21.19 -0.56
N ILE A 183 -0.23 20.41 -1.61
CA ILE A 183 -0.85 19.07 -1.49
C ILE A 183 0.18 17.92 -1.49
N LEU A 184 1.43 18.22 -1.87
CA LEU A 184 2.52 17.26 -2.00
C LEU A 184 2.77 16.46 -0.71
N PRO A 185 2.76 17.06 0.51
CA PRO A 185 2.89 16.28 1.74
C PRO A 185 1.83 15.19 1.88
N GLY A 186 0.57 15.50 1.54
CA GLY A 186 -0.55 14.57 1.54
C GLY A 186 -0.36 13.48 0.49
N ILE A 187 0.11 13.82 -0.71
CA ILE A 187 0.43 12.83 -1.76
C ILE A 187 1.51 11.85 -1.26
N LEU A 188 2.56 12.34 -0.60
CA LEU A 188 3.61 11.50 -0.03
C LEU A 188 3.03 10.58 1.06
N CYS A 189 2.18 11.08 1.95
CA CYS A 189 1.47 10.24 2.93
C CYS A 189 0.57 9.20 2.26
N CYS A 190 -0.14 9.55 1.19
CA CYS A 190 -0.94 8.63 0.40
C CYS A 190 -0.08 7.54 -0.26
N SER A 191 1.12 7.87 -0.73
CA SER A 191 2.02 6.86 -1.32
C SER A 191 2.46 5.80 -0.29
N VAL A 192 2.68 6.20 0.97
CA VAL A 192 2.91 5.28 2.09
C VAL A 192 1.69 4.40 2.31
N LEU A 193 0.49 5.00 2.40
CA LEU A 193 -0.77 4.28 2.59
C LEU A 193 -1.03 3.24 1.49
N VAL A 194 -0.90 3.65 0.23
CA VAL A 194 -1.09 2.78 -0.94
C VAL A 194 -0.10 1.63 -0.90
N THR A 195 1.17 1.90 -0.60
CA THR A 195 2.21 0.88 -0.52
C THR A 195 1.87 -0.16 0.56
N VAL A 196 1.50 0.28 1.77
CA VAL A 196 1.14 -0.62 2.87
C VAL A 196 -0.10 -1.45 2.51
N TRP A 197 -1.14 -0.81 2.00
CA TRP A 197 -2.37 -1.47 1.59
C TRP A 197 -2.12 -2.53 0.51
N MET A 198 -1.36 -2.19 -0.55
CA MET A 198 -1.01 -3.12 -1.62
C MET A 198 -0.28 -4.35 -1.07
N ASN A 199 0.74 -4.15 -0.23
CA ASN A 199 1.49 -5.27 0.36
C ASN A 199 0.60 -6.14 1.24
N GLN A 200 -0.29 -5.54 2.03
CA GLN A 200 -1.22 -6.29 2.89
C GLN A 200 -2.21 -7.13 2.09
N VAL A 201 -2.84 -6.56 1.05
CA VAL A 201 -3.81 -7.25 0.20
C VAL A 201 -3.15 -8.38 -0.60
N VAL A 202 -1.99 -8.11 -1.21
CA VAL A 202 -1.25 -9.11 -1.99
C VAL A 202 -0.76 -10.24 -1.08
N LEU A 203 -0.21 -9.93 0.09
CA LEU A 203 0.25 -10.93 1.06
C LEU A 203 -0.90 -11.84 1.52
N ASN A 204 -2.04 -11.25 1.95
CA ASN A 204 -3.20 -12.02 2.39
C ASN A 204 -3.74 -12.91 1.25
N SER A 205 -3.85 -12.37 0.03
CA SER A 205 -4.28 -13.14 -1.13
C SER A 205 -3.35 -14.31 -1.45
N LEU A 206 -2.04 -14.10 -1.36
CA LEU A 206 -1.04 -15.13 -1.65
C LEU A 206 -1.04 -16.24 -0.59
N LEU A 207 -1.06 -15.88 0.70
CA LEU A 207 -1.11 -16.84 1.80
C LEU A 207 -2.40 -17.68 1.74
N ARG A 208 -3.57 -17.06 1.54
CA ARG A 208 -4.84 -17.80 1.42
C ARG A 208 -4.86 -18.78 0.24
N ARG A 209 -4.13 -18.49 -0.85
CA ARG A 209 -4.09 -19.35 -2.06
C ARG A 209 -3.08 -20.48 -1.95
N ARG A 210 -1.94 -20.26 -1.29
CA ARG A 210 -0.81 -21.21 -1.29
C ARG A 210 -0.63 -21.94 0.04
N HIS A 211 -1.00 -21.30 1.14
CA HIS A 211 -0.79 -21.75 2.52
C HIS A 211 -2.00 -21.39 3.40
N PRO A 212 -3.22 -21.86 3.08
CA PRO A 212 -4.44 -21.53 3.83
C PRO A 212 -4.34 -21.87 5.32
N GLU A 213 -3.51 -22.83 5.71
CA GLU A 213 -3.21 -23.22 7.09
C GLU A 213 -2.47 -22.14 7.89
N THR A 214 -1.78 -21.21 7.22
CA THR A 214 -0.95 -20.18 7.87
C THR A 214 -1.71 -18.89 8.16
N THR A 215 -2.93 -18.72 7.64
CA THR A 215 -3.69 -17.48 7.81
C THR A 215 -5.17 -17.72 8.02
N THR A 216 -5.70 -17.16 9.10
CA THR A 216 -7.14 -17.11 9.41
C THR A 216 -7.79 -15.80 8.96
N ARG A 217 -7.04 -14.94 8.25
CA ARG A 217 -7.54 -13.62 7.85
C ARG A 217 -8.68 -13.74 6.84
N PRO A 218 -9.76 -12.95 7.01
CA PRO A 218 -10.84 -12.94 6.05
C PRO A 218 -10.35 -12.39 4.70
N PRO A 219 -11.08 -12.63 3.60
CA PRO A 219 -10.76 -11.99 2.33
C PRO A 219 -10.99 -10.48 2.43
N TYR A 220 -10.27 -9.72 1.61
CA TYR A 220 -10.31 -8.25 1.58
C TYR A 220 -11.73 -7.64 1.46
N SER A 221 -12.71 -8.38 0.92
CA SER A 221 -14.13 -7.96 0.89
C SER A 221 -14.73 -7.66 2.27
N TYR A 222 -14.15 -8.19 3.34
CA TYR A 222 -14.56 -7.94 4.74
C TYR A 222 -13.69 -6.89 5.44
N TRP A 223 -12.75 -6.26 4.73
CA TRP A 223 -11.95 -5.18 5.30
C TRP A 223 -12.85 -4.00 5.66
N LYS A 224 -12.80 -3.59 6.94
CA LYS A 224 -13.58 -2.50 7.52
C LYS A 224 -12.68 -1.67 8.43
N LEU A 225 -12.90 -0.36 8.41
CA LEU A 225 -12.23 0.60 9.30
C LEU A 225 -13.03 0.76 10.60
N PRO A 226 -12.36 1.12 11.72
CA PRO A 226 -13.04 1.57 12.93
C PRO A 226 -13.99 2.74 12.65
N GLU A 227 -15.21 2.67 13.18
CA GLU A 227 -16.28 3.63 12.88
C GLU A 227 -15.93 5.06 13.34
N GLN A 228 -15.11 5.19 14.38
CA GLN A 228 -14.66 6.47 14.92
C GLN A 228 -13.78 7.26 13.93
N LEU A 229 -13.19 6.62 12.92
CA LEU A 229 -12.35 7.30 11.92
C LEU A 229 -13.15 8.23 11.02
N VAL A 230 -14.49 8.19 11.04
CA VAL A 230 -15.35 9.05 10.21
C VAL A 230 -15.30 10.51 10.63
N TRP A 231 -14.92 10.78 11.88
CA TRP A 231 -14.74 12.15 12.37
C TRP A 231 -13.56 12.87 11.74
N ILE A 232 -12.54 12.15 11.26
CA ILE A 232 -11.36 12.74 10.62
C ILE A 232 -11.71 13.48 9.33
N PRO A 233 -12.36 12.88 8.31
CA PRO A 233 -12.74 13.60 7.09
C PRO A 233 -13.75 14.72 7.36
N ILE A 234 -14.64 14.57 8.36
CA ILE A 234 -15.57 15.62 8.75
C ILE A 234 -14.80 16.84 9.28
N ALA A 235 -13.93 16.63 10.27
CA ALA A 235 -13.10 17.70 10.84
C ALA A 235 -12.18 18.33 9.78
N ALA A 236 -11.60 17.53 8.88
CA ALA A 236 -10.76 18.01 7.79
C ALA A 236 -11.53 18.89 6.79
N THR A 237 -12.77 18.52 6.47
CA THR A 237 -13.66 19.30 5.59
C THR A 237 -14.02 20.63 6.25
N VAL A 238 -14.39 20.62 7.53
CA VAL A 238 -14.66 21.85 8.29
C VAL A 238 -13.43 22.75 8.33
N LEU A 239 -12.25 22.17 8.60
CA LEU A 239 -10.98 22.91 8.63
C LEU A 239 -10.65 23.52 7.26
N PHE A 240 -10.86 22.78 6.18
CA PHE A 240 -10.64 23.25 4.80
C PHE A 240 -11.59 24.39 4.39
N LEU A 241 -12.86 24.32 4.79
CA LEU A 241 -13.88 25.30 4.39
C LEU A 241 -13.85 26.58 5.23
N LEU A 242 -13.55 26.48 6.52
CA LEU A 242 -13.65 27.60 7.47
C LEU A 242 -12.32 28.29 7.79
N SER A 243 -11.18 27.72 7.37
CA SER A 243 -9.87 28.28 7.70
C SER A 243 -9.21 28.95 6.50
N ASP A 244 -8.33 29.91 6.81
CA ASP A 244 -7.47 30.56 5.84
C ASP A 244 -6.02 30.07 5.93
N ASN A 245 -5.28 30.26 4.84
CA ASN A 245 -3.83 30.01 4.76
C ASN A 245 -3.43 28.56 5.13
N ARG A 246 -2.49 28.40 6.08
CA ARG A 246 -1.86 27.11 6.41
C ARG A 246 -2.85 26.07 6.98
N LEU A 247 -3.88 26.52 7.69
CA LEU A 247 -4.89 25.61 8.25
C LEU A 247 -5.76 25.01 7.14
N LYS A 248 -6.05 25.79 6.09
CA LYS A 248 -6.71 25.30 4.89
C LYS A 248 -5.89 24.22 4.19
N ASP A 249 -4.59 24.45 4.03
CA ASP A 249 -3.66 23.48 3.44
C ASP A 249 -3.62 22.18 4.26
N LEU A 250 -3.59 22.29 5.60
CA LEU A 250 -3.66 21.14 6.48
C LEU A 250 -4.97 20.35 6.29
N GLY A 251 -6.11 21.04 6.27
CA GLY A 251 -7.42 20.44 6.02
C GLY A 251 -7.47 19.70 4.68
N LEU A 252 -6.91 20.30 3.63
CA LEU A 252 -6.82 19.70 2.30
C LEU A 252 -5.97 18.41 2.32
N ASN A 253 -4.77 18.44 2.92
CA ASN A 253 -3.92 17.24 3.00
C ASN A 253 -4.59 16.11 3.80
N VAL A 254 -5.21 16.43 4.94
CA VAL A 254 -5.93 15.44 5.74
C VAL A 254 -7.13 14.87 4.99
N LEU A 255 -7.84 15.70 4.22
CA LEU A 255 -8.96 15.25 3.38
C LEU A 255 -8.48 14.33 2.26
N LEU A 256 -7.36 14.63 1.63
CA LEU A 256 -6.73 13.81 0.60
C LEU A 256 -6.31 12.43 1.15
N ILE A 257 -5.65 12.41 2.32
CA ILE A 257 -5.27 11.18 3.03
C ILE A 257 -6.52 10.36 3.40
N SER A 258 -7.52 11.01 4.00
CA SER A 258 -8.78 10.36 4.37
C SER A 258 -9.51 9.80 3.15
N GLY A 259 -9.49 10.53 2.03
CA GLY A 259 -10.08 10.12 0.77
C GLY A 259 -9.50 8.80 0.27
N VAL A 260 -8.18 8.62 0.32
CA VAL A 260 -7.52 7.34 -0.06
C VAL A 260 -7.87 6.21 0.91
N VAL A 261 -7.93 6.50 2.21
CA VAL A 261 -8.31 5.50 3.23
C VAL A 261 -9.75 4.99 3.02
N TYR A 262 -10.71 5.90 2.80
CA TYR A 262 -12.10 5.54 2.52
C TYR A 262 -12.31 4.98 1.12
N PHE A 263 -11.48 5.33 0.15
CA PHE A 263 -11.44 4.67 -1.15
C PHE A 263 -11.17 3.17 -1.00
N PHE A 264 -10.19 2.78 -0.18
CA PHE A 264 -9.93 1.36 0.10
C PHE A 264 -11.10 0.67 0.82
N GLN A 265 -11.82 1.37 1.69
CA GLN A 265 -13.01 0.80 2.33
C GLN A 265 -14.13 0.60 1.30
N GLY A 266 -14.38 1.61 0.47
CA GLY A 266 -15.36 1.57 -0.59
C GLY A 266 -15.06 0.47 -1.61
N LEU A 267 -13.78 0.25 -1.94
CA LEU A 267 -13.38 -0.84 -2.84
C LEU A 267 -13.69 -2.22 -2.22
N ALA A 268 -13.48 -2.39 -0.92
CA ALA A 268 -13.86 -3.61 -0.21
C ALA A 268 -15.38 -3.83 -0.22
N VAL A 269 -16.18 -2.76 -0.02
CA VAL A 269 -17.65 -2.80 -0.11
C VAL A 269 -18.09 -3.15 -1.53
N PHE A 270 -17.48 -2.53 -2.54
CA PHE A 270 -17.78 -2.77 -3.95
C PHE A 270 -17.52 -4.23 -4.32
N ILE A 271 -16.36 -4.78 -3.95
CA ILE A 271 -16.02 -6.20 -4.18
C ILE A 271 -17.03 -7.12 -3.46
N HIS A 272 -17.41 -6.79 -2.22
CA HIS A 272 -18.41 -7.55 -1.49
C HIS A 272 -19.77 -7.53 -2.22
N LEU A 273 -20.19 -6.38 -2.73
CA LEU A 273 -21.47 -6.20 -3.43
C LEU A 273 -21.51 -6.99 -4.74
N LEU A 274 -20.42 -6.98 -5.52
CA LEU A 274 -20.28 -7.81 -6.72
C LEU A 274 -20.35 -9.31 -6.41
N GLY A 275 -19.87 -9.71 -5.23
CA GLY A 275 -20.01 -11.07 -4.69
C GLY A 275 -21.45 -11.40 -4.31
N ARG A 276 -22.10 -10.51 -3.53
CA ARG A 276 -23.48 -10.64 -3.05
C ARG A 276 -24.48 -10.72 -4.20
N TRP A 277 -24.30 -9.91 -5.24
CA TRP A 277 -25.15 -9.91 -6.43
C TRP A 277 -24.79 -10.99 -7.45
N LYS A 278 -23.82 -11.88 -7.14
CA LYS A 278 -23.37 -12.96 -8.03
C LYS A 278 -23.03 -12.49 -9.45
N VAL A 279 -22.46 -11.28 -9.57
CA VAL A 279 -22.15 -10.66 -10.86
C VAL A 279 -21.17 -11.56 -11.65
N PRO A 280 -21.44 -11.87 -12.93
CA PRO A 280 -20.56 -12.75 -13.72
C PRO A 280 -19.18 -12.11 -13.93
N PRO A 281 -18.11 -12.92 -14.11
CA PRO A 281 -16.73 -12.44 -14.11
C PRO A 281 -16.44 -11.40 -15.21
N TYR A 282 -17.02 -11.57 -16.41
CA TYR A 282 -16.88 -10.60 -17.51
C TYR A 282 -17.42 -9.21 -17.15
N LEU A 283 -18.59 -9.16 -16.50
CA LEU A 283 -19.20 -7.91 -16.07
C LEU A 283 -18.41 -7.27 -14.93
N ARG A 284 -17.80 -8.05 -14.03
CA ARG A 284 -16.89 -7.52 -13.01
C ARG A 284 -15.69 -6.80 -13.64
N ILE A 285 -15.08 -7.39 -14.67
CA ILE A 285 -13.96 -6.78 -15.39
C ILE A 285 -14.40 -5.46 -16.03
N LEU A 286 -15.54 -5.45 -16.72
CA LEU A 286 -16.09 -4.24 -17.32
C LEU A 286 -16.31 -3.14 -16.27
N LEU A 287 -16.90 -3.48 -15.12
CA LEU A 287 -17.14 -2.53 -14.04
C LEU A 287 -15.84 -2.00 -13.44
N TYR A 288 -14.81 -2.83 -13.24
CA TYR A 288 -13.50 -2.37 -12.79
C TYR A 288 -12.84 -1.43 -13.81
N VAL A 289 -12.95 -1.73 -15.11
CA VAL A 289 -12.40 -0.87 -16.17
C VAL A 289 -13.13 0.47 -16.21
N MET A 290 -14.46 0.47 -16.18
CA MET A 290 -15.25 1.71 -16.15
C MET A 290 -14.92 2.56 -14.91
N LEU A 291 -14.78 1.92 -13.76
CA LEU A 291 -14.42 2.56 -12.51
C LEU A 291 -13.06 3.29 -12.59
N VAL A 292 -12.06 2.68 -13.24
CA VAL A 292 -10.72 3.27 -13.36
C VAL A 292 -10.67 4.35 -14.44
N ILE A 293 -11.38 4.17 -15.56
CA ILE A 293 -11.41 5.14 -16.65
C ILE A 293 -12.18 6.41 -16.25
N GLN A 294 -13.22 6.27 -15.43
CA GLN A 294 -14.02 7.41 -14.98
C GLN A 294 -13.48 7.99 -13.68
N SER A 295 -13.04 9.25 -13.72
CA SER A 295 -12.61 10.01 -12.53
C SER A 295 -13.69 10.06 -11.44
N TYR A 296 -14.97 10.14 -11.83
CA TYR A 296 -16.10 10.10 -10.89
C TYR A 296 -16.26 8.76 -10.18
N GLY A 297 -15.83 7.65 -10.80
CA GLY A 297 -15.91 6.31 -10.21
C GLY A 297 -15.12 6.22 -8.90
N LEU A 298 -13.92 6.83 -8.87
CA LEU A 298 -13.09 6.89 -7.67
C LEU A 298 -13.80 7.64 -6.53
N VAL A 299 -14.41 8.79 -6.84
CA VAL A 299 -15.16 9.59 -5.86
C VAL A 299 -16.37 8.82 -5.34
N LEU A 300 -17.14 8.17 -6.22
CA LEU A 300 -18.29 7.35 -5.84
C LEU A 300 -17.90 6.20 -4.91
N ILE A 301 -16.77 5.54 -5.17
CA ILE A 301 -16.24 4.51 -4.27
C ILE A 301 -15.86 5.08 -2.92
N THR A 302 -15.16 6.21 -2.89
CA THR A 302 -14.82 6.85 -1.62
C THR A 302 -16.08 7.19 -0.81
N LEU A 303 -17.10 7.76 -1.44
CA LEU A 303 -18.39 8.06 -0.81
C LEU A 303 -19.10 6.80 -0.32
N LEU A 304 -19.07 5.71 -1.11
CA LEU A 304 -19.58 4.41 -0.69
C LEU A 304 -18.84 3.88 0.55
N GLY A 305 -17.52 4.09 0.61
CA GLY A 305 -16.69 3.73 1.76
C GLY A 305 -17.04 4.51 3.03
N ILE A 306 -17.26 5.83 2.92
CA ILE A 306 -17.70 6.66 4.06
C ILE A 306 -19.13 6.26 4.47
N GLY A 307 -20.02 6.10 3.48
CA GLY A 307 -21.42 5.74 3.69
C GLY A 307 -21.60 4.39 4.40
N GLU A 308 -20.71 3.43 4.15
CA GLU A 308 -20.70 2.13 4.82
C GLU A 308 -20.61 2.23 6.34
N THR A 309 -19.96 3.27 6.87
CA THR A 309 -19.83 3.46 8.32
C THR A 309 -21.18 3.65 9.01
N TRP A 310 -22.17 4.24 8.33
CA TRP A 310 -23.53 4.41 8.87
C TRP A 310 -24.52 3.35 8.38
N MET A 311 -24.39 2.91 7.12
CA MET A 311 -25.35 1.99 6.51
C MET A 311 -25.15 0.52 6.93
N ASN A 312 -23.96 0.16 7.42
CA ASN A 312 -23.58 -1.20 7.83
C ASN A 312 -24.02 -2.27 6.80
N ILE A 313 -23.64 -2.09 5.52
CA ILE A 313 -24.05 -2.91 4.38
C ILE A 313 -23.55 -4.36 4.52
N ARG A 314 -22.46 -4.54 5.28
CA ARG A 314 -21.82 -5.84 5.58
C ARG A 314 -21.93 -6.16 7.08
N PRO A 315 -23.06 -6.73 7.54
CA PRO A 315 -23.19 -7.15 8.92
C PRO A 315 -22.12 -8.21 9.25
N GLU A 316 -21.47 -8.05 10.40
CA GLU A 316 -20.58 -9.06 10.96
C GLU A 316 -21.41 -10.33 11.18
N LYS A 317 -20.87 -11.49 10.81
CA LYS A 317 -21.47 -12.76 11.26
C LYS A 317 -21.27 -12.80 12.76
N GLU A 318 -22.28 -12.39 13.50
CA GLU A 318 -22.37 -12.62 14.92
C GLU A 318 -22.15 -14.12 15.15
N ASN A 319 -21.21 -14.47 16.03
CA ASN A 319 -21.02 -15.84 16.45
C ASN A 319 -22.33 -16.24 17.15
N GLU A 320 -23.24 -16.90 16.43
CA GLU A 320 -24.40 -17.55 17.02
C GLU A 320 -23.89 -18.40 18.20
N PRO A 321 -24.33 -18.15 19.44
CA PRO A 321 -24.10 -19.09 20.52
C PRO A 321 -24.70 -20.43 20.07
N PRO A 322 -24.01 -21.56 20.24
CA PRO A 322 -24.55 -22.85 19.82
C PRO A 322 -25.93 -23.01 20.46
N GLU A 323 -26.95 -23.23 19.61
CA GLU A 323 -28.29 -23.60 20.04
C GLU A 323 -28.16 -24.67 21.13
N GLN A 324 -28.51 -24.32 22.36
CA GLN A 324 -28.71 -25.31 23.40
C GLN A 324 -29.91 -26.13 22.95
N GLY A 325 -29.62 -27.28 22.34
CA GLY A 325 -30.62 -28.28 21.99
C GLY A 325 -31.46 -28.64 23.22
N PRO A 326 -32.73 -29.02 23.02
CA PRO A 326 -33.69 -29.15 24.11
C PRO A 326 -33.16 -30.15 25.15
N GLN A 327 -32.97 -29.68 26.39
CA GLN A 327 -32.77 -30.53 27.55
C GLN A 327 -33.99 -31.45 27.64
N SER A 328 -33.84 -32.67 27.13
CA SER A 328 -34.79 -33.73 27.39
C SER A 328 -34.77 -34.00 28.88
N GLU A 329 -35.83 -33.60 29.57
CA GLU A 329 -36.28 -34.22 30.81
C GLU A 329 -36.30 -35.75 30.63
N ARG A 330 -35.26 -36.38 31.15
CA ARG A 330 -35.03 -37.81 31.42
C ARG A 330 -33.77 -37.78 32.29
N ASP A 331 -33.79 -38.10 33.58
CA ASP A 331 -34.48 -39.14 34.32
C ASP A 331 -34.75 -38.61 35.75
N MET A 332 -35.95 -38.79 36.32
CA MET A 332 -36.37 -39.97 37.11
C MET A 332 -35.50 -40.25 38.33
#